data_AF-X7YR52-F1
#
_entry.id   AF-X7YR52-F1
#
_cell.length_a   1.000
_cell.length_b   1.000
_cell.length_c   1.000
_cell.angle_alpha   90.00
_cell.angle_beta   90.00
_cell.angle_gamma   90.00
#
_symmetry.space_group_name_H-M   'P 1'
#
loop_
_entity.id
_entity.type
_entity.pdbx_description
1 polymer ?
#
loop_
_entity_poly.entity_id
_entity_poly.type
_entity_poly.pdbx_seq_one_letter_code
_entity_poly.pdbx_strand_id
1 'polypeptide(L)'
;MVNSVFPEESVFRIDHYLGKETVQNILALRFANQLFDPIWNAHYVDHVQITMAEDIGLGGRAGYYDGIGAARDVIQNHLMQLLALTAMEEPVSFQPSELQAEKIKVLSATQLTEPLDETTCRGQYTAGWQGGEHVVGLLDEEGFAKDSTTETFAAITLEVDTRRWAGYRFTCGRENAWAAGSPRSHWSSSEHRICRSTPP
;
A
#
# COMPACT_ATOMS: atom_id res chain seq x y z
N MET A 1 2.87 -3.19 -27.72
CA MET A 1 3.13 -2.41 -26.49
C MET A 1 2.99 -0.93 -26.86
N VAL A 2 2.39 -0.08 -26.01
CA VAL A 2 2.15 1.35 -26.33
C VAL A 2 3.39 2.05 -26.89
N ASN A 3 4.57 1.70 -26.37
CA ASN A 3 5.86 2.27 -26.76
C ASN A 3 6.34 1.89 -28.17
N SER A 4 5.67 0.96 -28.87
CA SER A 4 5.94 0.70 -30.29
C SER A 4 5.29 1.71 -31.21
N VAL A 5 4.41 2.57 -30.68
CA VAL A 5 3.63 3.56 -31.44
C VAL A 5 3.88 4.98 -30.92
N PHE A 6 4.06 5.14 -29.60
CA PHE A 6 4.34 6.42 -28.96
C PHE A 6 5.70 6.40 -28.25
N PRO A 7 6.49 7.47 -28.34
CA PRO A 7 7.69 7.58 -27.53
C PRO A 7 7.31 7.80 -26.05
N GLU A 8 8.18 7.38 -25.12
CA GLU A 8 7.85 7.31 -23.68
C GLU A 8 7.50 8.69 -23.09
N GLU A 9 8.14 9.75 -23.56
CA GLU A 9 7.87 11.14 -23.17
C GLU A 9 6.45 11.62 -23.53
N SER A 10 5.75 10.90 -24.42
CA SER A 10 4.36 11.17 -24.78
C SER A 10 3.36 10.28 -24.05
N VAL A 11 3.82 9.36 -23.18
CA VAL A 11 2.97 8.39 -22.48
C VAL A 11 2.83 8.77 -21.00
N PHE A 12 1.67 9.30 -20.64
CA PHE A 12 1.35 9.67 -19.26
C PHE A 12 0.53 8.58 -18.58
N ARG A 13 1.18 7.72 -17.79
CA ARG A 13 0.50 6.68 -17.00
C ARG A 13 -0.04 7.29 -15.72
N ILE A 14 -1.35 7.17 -15.53
CA ILE A 14 -2.05 7.81 -14.41
C ILE A 14 -2.05 6.90 -13.19
N ASP A 15 -1.51 7.44 -12.11
CA ASP A 15 -1.83 7.03 -10.75
C ASP A 15 -2.42 8.25 -10.04
N HIS A 16 -3.72 8.20 -9.72
CA HIS A 16 -4.43 9.36 -9.20
C HIS A 16 -3.97 9.75 -7.77
N TYR A 17 -3.30 8.86 -7.03
CA TYR A 17 -2.73 9.20 -5.73
C TYR A 17 -1.61 10.24 -5.85
N LEU A 18 -0.86 10.23 -6.94
CA LEU A 18 0.21 11.21 -7.20
C LEU A 18 -0.34 12.64 -7.41
N GLY A 19 -1.64 12.77 -7.71
CA GLY A 19 -2.32 14.07 -7.82
C GLY A 19 -2.81 14.64 -6.49
N LYS A 20 -2.76 13.87 -5.39
CA LYS A 20 -3.23 14.33 -4.08
C LYS A 20 -2.21 15.28 -3.46
N GLU A 21 -2.68 16.42 -2.96
CA GLU A 21 -1.84 17.46 -2.35
C GLU A 21 -0.96 16.91 -1.22
N THR A 22 -1.54 16.07 -0.36
CA THR A 22 -0.82 15.45 0.76
C THR A 22 0.32 14.54 0.31
N VAL A 23 0.18 13.89 -0.83
CA VAL A 23 1.22 13.01 -1.41
C VAL A 23 2.36 13.84 -1.96
N GLN A 24 2.05 14.95 -2.64
CA GLN A 24 3.08 15.88 -3.13
C GLN A 24 3.83 16.56 -1.98
N ASN A 25 3.14 16.85 -0.87
CA ASN A 25 3.74 17.43 0.32
C ASN A 25 4.80 16.53 0.99
N ILE A 26 4.85 15.22 0.72
CA ILE A 26 5.92 14.35 1.21
C ILE A 26 7.29 14.87 0.76
N LEU A 27 7.42 15.30 -0.50
CA LEU A 27 8.68 15.81 -1.03
C LEU A 27 9.09 17.13 -0.37
N ALA A 28 8.12 18.04 -0.18
CA ALA A 28 8.35 19.30 0.51
C ALA A 28 8.75 19.06 1.97
N LEU A 29 8.06 18.17 2.68
CA LEU A 29 8.37 17.82 4.06
C LEU A 29 9.80 17.30 4.18
N ARG A 30 10.19 16.35 3.32
CA ARG A 30 11.49 15.65 3.42
C ARG A 30 12.66 16.53 3.01
N PHE A 31 12.55 17.26 1.91
CA PHE A 31 13.70 17.90 1.28
C PHE A 31 13.73 19.43 1.42
N ALA A 32 12.60 20.09 1.73
CA ALA A 32 12.61 21.53 2.00
C ALA A 32 12.96 21.87 3.47
N ASN A 33 13.01 20.86 4.35
CA ASN A 33 13.21 21.05 5.78
C ASN A 33 14.47 20.32 6.26
N GLN A 34 15.53 21.07 6.56
CA GLN A 34 16.79 20.53 7.08
C GLN A 34 16.66 19.77 8.41
N LEU A 35 15.56 19.99 9.14
CA LEU A 35 15.29 19.29 10.40
C LEU A 35 14.99 17.79 10.19
N PHE A 36 14.35 17.42 9.08
CA PHE A 36 13.86 16.05 8.88
C PHE A 36 14.89 15.13 8.23
N ASP A 37 15.73 15.63 7.32
CA ASP A 37 16.68 14.78 6.60
C ASP A 37 17.61 13.93 7.51
N PRO A 38 18.20 14.47 8.60
CA PRO A 38 19.10 13.69 9.47
C PRO A 38 18.42 12.54 10.22
N ILE A 39 17.11 12.66 10.46
CA ILE A 39 16.32 11.67 11.21
C ILE A 39 15.51 10.74 10.30
N TRP A 40 15.50 10.98 8.99
CA TRP A 40 14.73 10.19 8.03
C TRP A 40 15.51 8.98 7.52
N ASN A 41 15.82 8.05 8.42
CA ASN A 41 16.54 6.81 8.10
C ASN A 41 16.30 5.72 9.15
N ALA A 42 16.74 4.49 8.85
CA ALA A 42 16.55 3.31 9.69
C ALA A 42 17.14 3.40 11.10
N HIS A 43 18.01 4.37 11.41
CA HIS A 43 18.56 4.53 12.76
C HIS A 43 17.64 5.29 13.71
N TYR A 44 16.75 6.14 13.17
CA TYR A 44 15.90 7.03 13.97
C TYR A 44 14.41 6.78 13.77
N VAL A 45 14.00 6.27 12.61
CA VAL A 45 12.62 5.85 12.37
C VAL A 45 12.45 4.42 12.88
N ASP A 46 11.39 4.19 13.65
CA ASP A 46 11.07 2.87 14.22
C ASP A 46 10.29 1.97 13.26
N HIS A 47 9.18 2.49 12.70
CA HIS A 47 8.40 1.80 11.67
C HIS A 47 7.76 2.81 10.69
N VAL A 48 7.63 2.41 9.43
CA VAL A 48 6.84 3.12 8.42
C VAL A 48 5.66 2.24 8.03
N GLN A 49 4.45 2.75 8.27
CA GLN A 49 3.22 2.10 7.86
C GLN A 49 2.48 2.98 6.84
N ILE A 50 2.20 2.40 5.67
CA ILE A 50 1.43 3.04 4.60
C ILE A 50 0.10 2.33 4.49
N THR A 51 -0.98 3.01 4.87
CA THR A 51 -2.33 2.42 4.91
C THR A 51 -3.28 3.17 3.99
N MET A 52 -4.03 2.44 3.18
CA MET A 52 -5.22 2.94 2.51
C MET A 52 -6.45 2.28 3.14
N ALA A 53 -7.25 3.10 3.83
CA ALA A 53 -8.51 2.69 4.41
C ALA A 53 -9.67 3.20 3.55
N GLU A 54 -10.59 2.31 3.18
CA GLU A 54 -11.86 2.67 2.56
C GLU A 54 -13.01 2.34 3.51
N ASP A 55 -13.99 3.22 3.56
CA ASP A 55 -15.22 3.07 4.34
C ASP A 55 -16.39 2.54 3.51
N ILE A 56 -16.15 2.20 2.25
CA ILE A 56 -17.18 1.72 1.32
C ILE A 56 -16.94 0.26 0.90
N GLY A 57 -18.04 -0.44 0.67
CA GLY A 57 -18.03 -1.79 0.10
C GLY A 57 -17.63 -1.73 -1.38
N LEU A 58 -17.59 -2.88 -2.04
CA LEU A 58 -17.21 -2.93 -3.45
C LEU A 58 -18.29 -2.36 -4.38
N GLY A 59 -19.50 -2.15 -3.89
CA GLY A 59 -20.48 -1.22 -4.48
C GLY A 59 -20.82 -1.55 -5.93
N GLY A 60 -21.07 -2.83 -6.23
CA GLY A 60 -21.42 -3.30 -7.58
C GLY A 60 -20.24 -3.46 -8.54
N ARG A 61 -18.99 -3.25 -8.09
CA ARG A 61 -17.78 -3.53 -8.88
C ARG A 61 -17.38 -5.01 -8.91
N ALA A 62 -18.30 -5.90 -8.54
CA ALA A 62 -18.04 -7.31 -8.31
C ALA A 62 -17.33 -8.01 -9.48
N GLY A 63 -17.87 -7.87 -10.70
CA GLY A 63 -17.29 -8.51 -11.88
C GLY A 63 -15.93 -7.96 -12.32
N TYR A 64 -15.54 -6.76 -11.88
CA TYR A 64 -14.19 -6.23 -12.11
C TYR A 64 -13.23 -6.65 -11.00
N TYR A 65 -13.70 -6.62 -9.76
CA TYR A 65 -12.86 -6.81 -8.58
C TYR A 65 -12.49 -8.28 -8.37
N ASP A 66 -13.41 -9.19 -8.70
CA ASP A 66 -13.20 -10.62 -8.57
C ASP A 66 -12.07 -11.09 -9.51
N GLY A 67 -11.00 -11.66 -8.92
CA GLY A 67 -9.77 -12.04 -9.63
C GLY A 67 -8.66 -10.97 -9.62
N ILE A 68 -8.97 -9.71 -9.30
CA ILE A 68 -7.95 -8.66 -9.11
C ILE A 68 -7.45 -8.65 -7.67
N GLY A 69 -8.38 -8.39 -6.74
CA GLY A 69 -8.13 -8.32 -5.30
C GLY A 69 -7.39 -7.07 -4.82
N ALA A 70 -7.38 -6.86 -3.50
CA ALA A 70 -6.82 -5.69 -2.84
C ALA A 70 -5.33 -5.46 -3.14
N ALA A 71 -4.56 -6.54 -3.27
CA ALA A 71 -3.13 -6.41 -3.52
C ALA A 71 -2.83 -5.78 -4.89
N ARG A 72 -3.58 -6.15 -5.92
CA ARG A 72 -3.37 -5.61 -7.27
C ARG A 72 -4.08 -4.27 -7.50
N ASP A 73 -5.24 -4.09 -6.87
CA ASP A 73 -6.04 -2.88 -7.06
C ASP A 73 -5.37 -1.64 -6.44
N VAL A 74 -4.70 -1.80 -5.29
CA VAL A 74 -4.19 -0.67 -4.48
C VAL A 74 -2.71 -0.79 -4.11
N ILE A 75 -2.27 -1.97 -3.67
CA ILE A 75 -0.90 -2.09 -3.14
C ILE A 75 0.11 -1.89 -4.28
N GLN A 76 -0.08 -2.62 -5.38
CA GLN A 76 0.83 -2.63 -6.53
C GLN A 76 1.06 -1.24 -7.16
N ASN A 77 0.05 -0.38 -7.16
CA ASN A 77 0.11 0.96 -7.75
C ASN A 77 0.36 2.02 -6.65
N HIS A 78 -0.69 2.45 -5.96
CA HIS A 78 -0.76 3.60 -5.07
C HIS A 78 0.23 3.47 -3.92
N LEU A 79 0.23 2.33 -3.22
CA LEU A 79 1.11 2.18 -2.06
C LEU A 79 2.57 2.02 -2.47
N MET A 80 2.86 1.36 -3.60
CA MET A 80 4.23 1.32 -4.13
C MET A 80 4.72 2.71 -4.55
N GLN A 81 3.85 3.57 -5.09
CA GLN A 81 4.21 4.96 -5.37
C GLN A 81 4.54 5.74 -4.08
N LEU A 82 3.74 5.57 -3.03
CA LEU A 82 3.99 6.19 -1.73
C LEU A 82 5.26 5.67 -1.06
N LEU A 83 5.51 4.36 -1.14
CA LEU A 83 6.75 3.75 -0.68
C LEU A 83 7.95 4.40 -1.37
N ALA A 84 7.90 4.50 -2.71
CA ALA A 84 8.98 5.12 -3.49
C ALA A 84 9.26 6.57 -3.04
N LEU A 85 8.21 7.38 -2.87
CA LEU A 85 8.35 8.77 -2.40
C LEU A 85 8.83 8.87 -0.96
N THR A 86 8.51 7.90 -0.12
CA THR A 86 8.89 7.86 1.30
C THR A 86 10.34 7.42 1.48
N ALA A 87 10.81 6.46 0.68
CA ALA A 87 12.10 5.82 0.85
C ALA A 87 13.22 6.36 -0.07
N MET A 88 12.89 7.13 -1.13
CA MET A 88 13.88 7.70 -2.07
C MET A 88 14.90 8.61 -1.41
N GLU A 89 16.08 8.75 -2.02
CA GLU A 89 17.04 9.78 -1.61
C GLU A 89 16.58 11.17 -2.11
N GLU A 90 17.27 12.21 -1.66
CA GLU A 90 17.10 13.54 -2.24
C GLU A 90 17.55 13.50 -3.70
N PRO A 91 16.68 13.88 -4.66
CA PRO A 91 17.06 13.89 -6.06
C PRO A 91 18.02 15.05 -6.34
N VAL A 92 18.87 14.91 -7.35
CA VAL A 92 19.81 15.97 -7.77
C VAL A 92 19.07 17.27 -8.14
N SER A 93 17.86 17.13 -8.68
CA SER A 93 16.92 18.23 -8.88
C SER A 93 15.48 17.70 -8.88
N PHE A 94 14.51 18.61 -8.81
CA PHE A 94 13.08 18.24 -8.93
C PHE A 94 12.61 18.08 -10.38
N GLN A 95 13.53 17.90 -11.34
CA GLN A 95 13.14 17.55 -12.70
C GLN A 95 12.51 16.15 -12.74
N PRO A 96 11.52 15.92 -13.62
CA PRO A 96 10.79 14.64 -13.66
C PRO A 96 11.69 13.41 -13.82
N SER A 97 12.77 13.50 -14.61
CA SER A 97 13.72 12.40 -14.83
C SER A 97 14.51 12.03 -13.59
N GLU A 98 14.93 13.02 -12.80
CA GLU A 98 15.68 12.80 -11.56
C GLU A 98 14.79 12.19 -10.47
N LEU A 99 13.56 12.69 -10.34
CA LEU A 99 12.56 12.08 -9.46
C LEU A 99 12.23 10.64 -9.88
N GLN A 100 12.10 10.40 -11.19
CA GLN A 100 11.85 9.06 -11.72
C GLN A 100 13.02 8.11 -11.42
N ALA A 101 14.26 8.56 -11.60
CA ALA A 101 15.46 7.76 -11.32
C ALA A 101 15.51 7.34 -9.84
N GLU A 102 15.22 8.26 -8.93
CA GLU A 102 15.19 7.98 -7.50
C GLU A 102 14.08 7.00 -7.09
N LYS A 103 12.89 7.14 -7.68
CA LYS A 103 11.80 6.18 -7.48
C LYS A 103 12.14 4.79 -8.02
N ILE A 104 12.73 4.72 -9.21
CA ILE A 104 13.16 3.44 -9.81
C ILE A 104 14.21 2.78 -8.92
N LYS A 105 15.18 3.54 -8.40
CA LYS A 105 16.21 3.02 -7.49
C LYS A 105 15.59 2.32 -6.28
N VAL A 106 14.64 2.98 -5.60
CA VAL A 106 13.93 2.38 -4.46
C VAL A 106 13.19 1.12 -4.86
N LEU A 107 12.39 1.19 -5.93
CA LEU A 107 11.56 0.06 -6.36
C LEU A 107 12.41 -1.14 -6.78
N SER A 108 13.56 -0.91 -7.42
CA SER A 108 14.52 -1.96 -7.78
C SER A 108 15.21 -2.61 -6.58
N ALA A 109 15.32 -1.89 -5.47
CA ALA A 109 15.88 -2.38 -4.22
C ALA A 109 14.81 -2.93 -3.26
N THR A 110 13.53 -2.89 -3.65
CA THR A 110 12.43 -3.34 -2.80
C THR A 110 12.19 -4.83 -2.98
N GLN A 111 12.12 -5.55 -1.86
CA GLN A 111 11.85 -6.99 -1.82
C GLN A 111 10.76 -7.29 -0.81
N LEU A 112 10.01 -8.37 -1.04
CA LEU A 112 9.10 -8.91 -0.03
C LEU A 112 9.94 -9.52 1.11
N THR A 113 9.57 -9.23 2.34
CA THR A 113 10.23 -9.80 3.51
C THR A 113 9.80 -11.26 3.67
N GLU A 114 10.74 -12.18 3.84
CA GLU A 114 10.44 -13.58 4.16
C GLU A 114 10.36 -13.83 5.69
N PRO A 115 9.61 -14.85 6.14
CA PRO A 115 8.78 -15.76 5.36
C PRO A 115 7.38 -15.18 5.06
N LEU A 116 6.88 -15.38 3.83
CA LEU A 116 5.68 -14.68 3.32
C LEU A 116 4.40 -15.00 4.11
N ASP A 117 4.30 -16.17 4.73
CA ASP A 117 3.19 -16.57 5.58
C ASP A 117 3.12 -15.79 6.90
N GLU A 118 4.23 -15.19 7.35
CA GLU A 118 4.28 -14.35 8.54
C GLU A 118 4.27 -12.85 8.22
N THR A 119 4.74 -12.47 7.03
CA THR A 119 4.96 -11.08 6.63
C THR A 119 3.91 -10.53 5.67
N THR A 120 2.98 -11.38 5.22
CA THR A 120 1.84 -10.99 4.42
C THR A 120 0.54 -11.44 5.08
N CYS A 121 -0.53 -10.69 4.84
CA CYS A 121 -1.87 -11.06 5.26
C CYS A 121 -2.86 -10.75 4.15
N ARG A 122 -3.82 -11.66 3.95
CA ARG A 122 -4.97 -11.48 3.07
C ARG A 122 -6.23 -11.78 3.86
N GLY A 123 -7.28 -11.00 3.62
CA GLY A 123 -8.56 -11.15 4.29
C GLY A 123 -9.72 -10.86 3.36
N GLN A 124 -10.89 -11.38 3.72
CA GLN A 124 -12.14 -11.16 3.01
C GLN A 124 -13.16 -10.66 4.04
N TYR A 125 -13.82 -9.53 3.78
CA TYR A 125 -14.84 -9.04 4.72
C TYR A 125 -16.07 -9.94 4.71
N THR A 126 -16.66 -10.09 5.89
CA THR A 126 -17.87 -10.86 6.13
C THR A 126 -18.99 -9.91 6.56
N ALA A 127 -20.22 -10.43 6.70
CA ALA A 127 -21.35 -9.63 7.14
C ALA A 127 -21.08 -8.99 8.52
N GLY A 128 -21.53 -7.76 8.71
CA GLY A 128 -21.20 -6.99 9.90
C GLY A 128 -22.00 -5.70 10.04
N TRP A 129 -21.59 -4.86 10.99
CA TRP A 129 -22.18 -3.55 11.22
C TRP A 129 -21.15 -2.46 10.96
N GLN A 130 -21.53 -1.48 10.15
CA GLN A 130 -20.69 -0.33 9.85
C GLN A 130 -21.52 0.95 9.90
N GLY A 131 -21.07 1.95 10.66
CA GLY A 131 -21.79 3.22 10.77
C GLY A 131 -23.23 3.10 11.30
N GLY A 132 -23.60 1.98 11.93
CA GLY A 132 -24.97 1.69 12.38
C GLY A 132 -25.85 0.97 11.34
N GLU A 133 -25.33 0.67 10.15
CA GLU A 133 -26.03 -0.12 9.12
C GLU A 133 -25.47 -1.54 9.05
N HIS A 134 -26.37 -2.51 8.84
CA HIS A 134 -25.97 -3.91 8.64
C HIS A 134 -25.57 -4.14 7.19
N VAL A 135 -24.36 -4.63 6.99
CA VAL A 135 -23.76 -4.89 5.68
C VAL A 135 -23.57 -6.38 5.44
N VAL A 136 -23.72 -6.81 4.19
CA VAL A 136 -23.54 -8.21 3.77
C VAL A 136 -22.05 -8.53 3.56
N GLY A 137 -21.68 -9.81 3.64
CA GLY A 137 -20.31 -10.25 3.33
C GLY A 137 -20.05 -10.30 1.82
N LEU A 138 -18.79 -10.37 1.43
CA LEU A 138 -18.40 -10.38 0.00
C LEU A 138 -19.14 -11.44 -0.81
N LEU A 139 -19.19 -12.67 -0.30
CA LEU A 139 -19.83 -13.79 -1.00
C LEU A 139 -21.33 -13.61 -1.17
N ASP A 140 -21.97 -12.74 -0.39
CA ASP A 140 -23.39 -12.42 -0.46
C ASP A 140 -23.69 -11.15 -1.26
N GLU A 141 -22.66 -10.45 -1.73
CA GLU A 141 -22.84 -9.35 -2.69
C GLU A 141 -23.23 -9.86 -4.08
N GLU A 142 -24.05 -9.08 -4.77
CA GLU A 142 -24.47 -9.38 -6.12
C GLU A 142 -23.27 -9.32 -7.09
N GLY A 143 -23.07 -10.40 -7.85
CA GLY A 143 -22.02 -10.50 -8.88
C GLY A 143 -20.73 -11.19 -8.42
N PHE A 144 -20.62 -11.66 -7.17
CA PHE A 144 -19.51 -12.50 -6.71
C PHE A 144 -19.84 -13.99 -6.77
N ALA A 145 -18.84 -14.81 -7.10
CA ALA A 145 -18.93 -16.25 -6.98
C ALA A 145 -18.95 -16.67 -5.49
N LYS A 146 -19.81 -17.62 -5.13
CA LYS A 146 -19.95 -18.11 -3.74
C LYS A 146 -18.70 -18.81 -3.21
N ASP A 147 -17.78 -19.18 -4.08
CA ASP A 147 -16.48 -19.80 -3.81
C ASP A 147 -15.30 -18.86 -4.09
N SER A 148 -15.55 -17.55 -4.26
CA SER A 148 -14.48 -16.58 -4.53
C SER A 148 -13.46 -16.51 -3.40
N THR A 149 -12.18 -16.66 -3.76
CA THR A 149 -11.03 -16.47 -2.86
C THR A 149 -10.40 -15.09 -3.00
N THR A 150 -11.11 -14.13 -3.62
CA THR A 150 -10.62 -12.76 -3.83
C THR A 150 -10.50 -12.05 -2.49
N GLU A 151 -9.32 -11.49 -2.24
CA GLU A 151 -9.05 -10.74 -1.01
C GLU A 151 -9.55 -9.30 -1.13
N THR A 152 -10.20 -8.82 -0.07
CA THR A 152 -10.67 -7.44 0.07
C THR A 152 -9.80 -6.65 1.06
N PHE A 153 -8.99 -7.37 1.84
CA PHE A 153 -7.95 -6.86 2.71
C PHE A 153 -6.64 -7.48 2.28
N ALA A 154 -5.58 -6.67 2.23
CA ALA A 154 -4.23 -7.17 2.01
C ALA A 154 -3.23 -6.30 2.77
N ALA A 155 -2.24 -6.94 3.38
CA ALA A 155 -1.08 -6.28 3.97
C ALA A 155 0.18 -7.04 3.60
N ILE A 156 1.27 -6.32 3.34
CA ILE A 156 2.59 -6.88 3.01
C ILE A 156 3.68 -6.13 3.76
N THR A 157 4.75 -6.86 4.09
CA THR A 157 6.00 -6.28 4.57
C THR A 157 7.03 -6.28 3.47
N LEU A 158 7.71 -5.15 3.35
CA LEU A 158 8.73 -4.90 2.35
C LEU A 158 10.02 -4.47 3.05
N GLU A 159 11.14 -4.90 2.49
CA GLU A 159 12.46 -4.36 2.82
C GLU A 159 12.97 -3.58 1.61
N VAL A 160 13.62 -2.44 1.86
CA VAL A 160 14.23 -1.60 0.82
C VAL A 160 15.74 -1.64 1.04
N ASP A 161 16.45 -2.40 0.20
CA ASP A 161 17.88 -2.63 0.33
C ASP A 161 18.71 -1.46 -0.22
N THR A 162 18.54 -0.29 0.40
CA THR A 162 19.38 0.88 0.20
C THR A 162 20.14 1.19 1.47
N ARG A 163 21.24 1.93 1.37
CA ARG A 163 22.04 2.30 2.55
C ARG A 163 21.22 3.00 3.65
N ARG A 164 20.21 3.79 3.28
CA ARG A 164 19.35 4.52 4.22
C ARG A 164 18.38 3.62 4.99
N TRP A 165 17.95 2.52 4.37
CA TRP A 165 16.88 1.64 4.87
C TRP A 165 17.30 0.17 5.04
N ALA A 166 18.60 -0.11 4.98
CA ALA A 166 19.13 -1.47 5.14
C ALA A 166 18.67 -2.10 6.45
N GLY A 167 18.05 -3.29 6.36
CA GLY A 167 17.49 -4.02 7.51
C GLY A 167 16.19 -3.43 8.07
N TYR A 168 15.63 -2.40 7.44
CA TYR A 168 14.40 -1.75 7.87
C TYR A 168 13.17 -2.27 7.13
N ARG A 169 12.05 -2.37 7.84
CA ARG A 169 10.80 -2.95 7.33
C ARG A 169 9.72 -1.89 7.14
N PHE A 170 9.11 -1.91 5.97
CA PHE A 170 7.95 -1.12 5.61
C PHE A 170 6.72 -2.01 5.58
N THR A 171 5.61 -1.53 6.16
CA THR A 171 4.33 -2.24 6.09
C THR A 171 3.37 -1.46 5.20
N CYS A 172 2.85 -2.11 4.17
CA CYS A 172 1.85 -1.55 3.25
C CYS A 172 0.55 -2.34 3.38
N GLY A 173 -0.56 -1.65 3.60
CA GLY A 173 -1.86 -2.31 3.78
C GLY A 173 -3.01 -1.56 3.11
N ARG A 174 -3.90 -2.33 2.47
CA ARG A 174 -5.26 -1.88 2.16
C ARG A 174 -6.20 -2.51 3.18
N GLU A 175 -6.90 -1.66 3.91
CA GLU A 175 -7.97 -2.06 4.81
C GLU A 175 -9.33 -1.59 4.30
N ASN A 176 -10.33 -2.45 4.43
CA ASN A 176 -11.73 -2.05 4.24
C ASN A 176 -12.37 -1.98 5.63
N ALA A 177 -13.06 -0.90 5.95
CA ALA A 177 -13.69 -0.69 7.25
C ALA A 177 -14.74 -1.77 7.60
N TRP A 178 -15.20 -2.53 6.59
CA TRP A 178 -16.13 -3.66 6.70
C TRP A 178 -15.51 -4.87 7.40
N ALA A 179 -14.17 -4.95 7.45
CA ALA A 179 -13.44 -5.96 8.21
C ALA A 179 -13.33 -5.62 9.71
N ALA A 180 -13.67 -4.39 10.11
CA ALA A 180 -13.51 -3.90 11.48
C ALA A 180 -14.79 -4.11 12.32
N GLY A 181 -15.18 -5.37 12.53
CA GLY A 181 -16.11 -5.75 13.60
C GLY A 181 -15.53 -5.63 15.02
N SER A 182 -14.44 -4.89 15.21
CA SER A 182 -13.73 -4.72 16.49
C SER A 182 -13.15 -3.30 16.56
N PRO A 183 -13.25 -2.61 17.71
CA PRO A 183 -12.74 -1.25 17.87
C PRO A 183 -11.23 -1.27 17.68
N ARG A 184 -10.73 -0.63 16.60
CA ARG A 184 -9.30 -0.44 16.31
C ARG A 184 -8.48 -1.69 16.65
N SER A 185 -8.44 -2.69 15.76
CA SER A 185 -7.39 -3.70 15.82
C SER A 185 -6.05 -2.96 15.86
N HIS A 186 -5.50 -2.84 17.07
CA HIS A 186 -4.25 -2.17 17.32
C HIS A 186 -3.20 -2.93 16.54
N TRP A 187 -2.63 -2.29 15.53
CA TRP A 187 -1.29 -2.59 15.08
C TRP A 187 -0.36 -2.20 16.24
N SER A 188 -0.28 -3.08 17.25
CA SER A 188 0.61 -2.89 18.40
C SER A 188 2.02 -3.08 17.89
N SER A 189 2.80 -2.00 17.88
CA SER A 189 4.21 -1.91 17.50
C SER A 189 5.17 -2.76 18.34
N SER A 190 4.67 -3.69 19.16
CA SER A 190 5.46 -4.52 20.07
C SER A 190 5.61 -5.98 19.65
N GLU A 191 4.86 -6.47 18.67
CA GLU A 191 5.02 -7.85 18.19
C GLU A 191 4.96 -7.91 16.66
N HIS A 192 6.03 -8.42 16.06
CA HIS A 192 6.28 -8.58 14.62
C HIS A 192 5.34 -9.58 13.92
N ARG A 193 4.04 -9.63 14.26
CA ARG A 193 3.10 -10.62 13.71
C ARG A 193 1.93 -9.94 13.04
N ILE A 194 1.88 -10.04 11.71
CA ILE A 194 0.96 -9.28 10.86
C ILE A 194 -0.43 -9.92 10.76
N CYS A 195 -0.60 -11.20 11.09
CA CYS A 195 -1.89 -11.81 11.46
C CYS A 195 -1.66 -13.27 11.86
N ARG A 196 -2.28 -13.75 12.94
CA ARG A 196 -2.67 -15.17 13.06
C ARG A 196 -4.13 -15.25 12.68
N SER A 197 -4.45 -15.98 11.62
CA SER A 197 -5.79 -16.54 11.50
C SER A 197 -5.96 -17.52 12.66
N THR A 198 -6.90 -17.26 13.54
CA THR A 198 -7.49 -18.33 14.36
C THR A 198 -8.41 -19.12 13.43
N PRO A 199 -8.14 -20.41 13.13
CA PRO A 199 -9.18 -21.26 12.61
C PRO A 199 -10.19 -21.59 13.75
N PRO A 200 -11.45 -21.92 13.42
CA PRO A 200 -12.37 -22.52 14.38
C PRO A 200 -11.89 -23.89 14.85
#